data_AF-A0A523Z209-F1
#
_entry.id   AF-A0A523Z209-F1
#
_cell.length_a   1.000
_cell.length_b   1.000
_cell.length_c   1.000
_cell.angle_alpha   90.00
_cell.angle_beta   90.00
_cell.angle_gamma   90.00
#
_symmetry.space_group_name_H-M   'P 1'
#
loop_
_entity.id
_entity.type
_entity.pdbx_description
1 polymer ?
#
loop_
_entity_poly.entity_id
_entity_poly.type
_entity_poly.pdbx_seq_one_letter_code
_entity_poly.pdbx_strand_id
1 'polypeptide(L)'
;MFLSSPLNGFFPAGAGCSRPTSTLSQLVRARKFLVRRHVKGMIHNIDNNHLEQLEHSPHMRVKTMTLADTLIRGGNRTFDFFLRIDPGDVLNAGTPTEKSSNPARAMMKASKSLLADALDPDTGLIDYRSLRESDAYTQFRGITRQLSACKPGDLGHGPALMAFWINLYNALIIDAVISFGIQGSIMSRPGIFRQAAYNVGGLRFSADEIEHGILRRNRPNPVMHFRSFAADDPRLSLMVDHLDPRIHFSLVCGARSCPPIAFYDHEHLDRQLDQAAAAFINGDGVHYLAETNTLQLSKIFQWYLADFGGLPAVLELVQRHVHDMEVRSALESGDFKVRYLRYDWKVNSSA
;
A
#
# COMPACT_ATOMS: atom_id res chain seq x y z
N MET A 1 -22.88 -31.26 -76.37
CA MET A 1 -22.53 -30.29 -77.43
C MET A 1 -21.41 -29.41 -76.86
N PHE A 2 -20.18 -29.59 -77.37
CA PHE A 2 -18.91 -28.84 -77.14
C PHE A 2 -18.39 -28.65 -75.69
N LEU A 3 -17.26 -29.28 -75.27
CA LEU A 3 -15.85 -28.82 -75.40
C LEU A 3 -15.69 -27.37 -74.87
N SER A 4 -14.82 -26.97 -73.93
CA SER A 4 -13.38 -27.23 -73.76
C SER A 4 -12.89 -26.46 -72.51
N SER A 5 -11.83 -26.90 -71.81
CA SER A 5 -10.87 -25.99 -71.15
C SER A 5 -9.83 -25.54 -72.22
N PRO A 6 -9.13 -24.38 -72.12
CA PRO A 6 -7.88 -24.32 -71.32
C PRO A 6 -7.35 -22.92 -70.84
N LEU A 7 -6.42 -22.99 -69.86
CA LEU A 7 -5.13 -22.27 -69.67
C LEU A 7 -4.95 -20.72 -69.63
N ASN A 8 -4.24 -20.32 -68.57
CA ASN A 8 -3.09 -19.39 -68.44
C ASN A 8 -3.23 -17.86 -68.64
N GLY A 9 -2.73 -17.11 -67.64
CA GLY A 9 -2.34 -15.70 -67.74
C GLY A 9 -1.69 -15.16 -66.46
N PHE A 10 -0.47 -14.65 -66.58
CA PHE A 10 0.47 -14.17 -65.55
C PHE A 10 0.06 -12.86 -64.79
N PHE A 11 0.68 -12.66 -63.61
CA PHE A 11 0.78 -11.52 -62.64
C PHE A 11 1.04 -10.09 -63.23
N PRO A 12 1.06 -8.93 -62.46
CA PRO A 12 1.11 -8.74 -60.98
C PRO A 12 0.28 -7.56 -60.35
N ALA A 13 0.36 -7.48 -59.01
CA ALA A 13 0.34 -6.28 -58.13
C ALA A 13 -1.00 -5.59 -57.78
N GLY A 14 -1.43 -5.78 -56.52
CA GLY A 14 -2.37 -4.91 -55.83
C GLY A 14 -2.24 -5.11 -54.32
N ALA A 15 -1.58 -4.17 -53.64
CA ALA A 15 -1.29 -4.20 -52.21
C ALA A 15 -2.59 -4.16 -51.37
N GLY A 16 -2.95 -5.29 -50.76
CA GLY A 16 -3.99 -5.39 -49.75
C GLY A 16 -3.43 -5.05 -48.37
N CYS A 17 -3.79 -3.87 -47.85
CA CYS A 17 -3.43 -3.36 -46.55
C CYS A 17 -4.15 -4.19 -45.44
N SER A 18 -3.45 -5.16 -44.86
CA SER A 18 -3.93 -5.91 -43.68
C SER A 18 -3.60 -5.13 -42.41
N ARG A 19 -4.63 -4.58 -41.75
CA ARG A 19 -4.52 -4.05 -40.38
C ARG A 19 -4.35 -5.24 -39.42
N PRO A 20 -3.33 -5.27 -38.54
CA PRO A 20 -3.25 -6.31 -37.53
C PRO A 20 -4.25 -6.02 -36.41
N THR A 21 -5.26 -6.86 -36.27
CA THR A 21 -6.10 -6.94 -35.07
C THR A 21 -5.25 -7.48 -33.92
N SER A 22 -4.55 -6.60 -33.21
CA SER A 22 -3.93 -6.96 -31.94
C SER A 22 -5.04 -7.24 -30.91
N THR A 23 -5.07 -8.46 -30.37
CA THR A 23 -6.00 -8.81 -29.29
C THR A 23 -5.65 -8.04 -28.03
N LEU A 24 -6.65 -7.68 -27.22
CA LEU A 24 -6.49 -6.95 -25.96
C LEU A 24 -5.42 -7.58 -25.04
N SER A 25 -5.22 -8.91 -25.12
CA SER A 25 -4.18 -9.64 -24.38
C SER A 25 -2.76 -9.29 -24.85
N GLN A 26 -2.53 -9.06 -26.14
CA GLN A 26 -1.24 -8.64 -26.70
C GLN A 26 -0.89 -7.20 -26.29
N LEU A 27 -1.87 -6.31 -26.27
CA LEU A 27 -1.70 -4.94 -25.77
C LEU A 27 -1.39 -4.92 -24.27
N VAL A 28 -2.07 -5.74 -23.46
CA VAL A 28 -1.78 -5.87 -22.01
C VAL A 28 -0.38 -6.46 -21.76
N ARG A 29 0.05 -7.44 -22.56
CA ARG A 29 1.37 -8.07 -22.44
C ARG A 29 2.50 -7.13 -22.88
N ALA A 30 2.28 -6.39 -23.97
CA ALA A 30 3.18 -5.32 -24.41
C ALA A 30 3.29 -4.20 -23.38
N ARG A 31 2.18 -3.83 -22.71
CA ARG A 31 2.12 -2.82 -21.65
C ARG A 31 2.86 -3.27 -20.39
N LYS A 32 2.70 -4.52 -19.94
CA LYS A 32 3.48 -5.10 -18.83
C LYS A 32 4.98 -5.17 -19.15
N PHE A 33 5.33 -5.47 -20.41
CA PHE A 33 6.73 -5.52 -20.85
C PHE A 33 7.36 -4.13 -20.93
N LEU A 34 6.65 -3.12 -21.45
CA LEU A 34 7.14 -1.74 -21.50
C LEU A 34 7.37 -1.17 -20.10
N VAL A 35 6.43 -1.37 -19.17
CA VAL A 35 6.59 -0.92 -17.77
C VAL A 35 7.82 -1.58 -17.14
N ARG A 36 8.01 -2.90 -17.32
CA ARG A 36 9.20 -3.60 -16.80
C ARG A 36 10.51 -3.09 -17.42
N ARG A 37 10.52 -2.78 -18.72
CA ARG A 37 11.72 -2.30 -19.42
C ARG A 37 12.05 -0.85 -19.07
N HIS A 38 11.04 0.00 -18.88
CA HIS A 38 11.21 1.39 -18.47
C HIS A 38 11.70 1.49 -17.02
N VAL A 39 11.13 0.67 -16.12
CA VAL A 39 11.61 0.52 -14.74
C VAL A 39 13.07 0.06 -14.71
N LYS A 40 13.45 -0.95 -15.52
CA LYS A 40 14.84 -1.44 -15.59
C LYS A 40 15.83 -0.43 -16.19
N GLY A 41 15.36 0.45 -17.08
CA GLY A 41 16.16 1.52 -17.70
C GLY A 41 16.40 2.72 -16.78
N MET A 42 15.46 3.04 -15.88
CA MET A 42 15.64 4.09 -14.86
C MET A 42 16.52 3.64 -13.69
N ILE A 43 16.60 2.33 -13.42
CA ILE A 43 17.37 1.73 -12.31
C ILE A 43 18.90 1.86 -12.48
N HIS A 44 19.41 2.13 -13.69
CA HIS A 44 20.86 2.05 -13.94
C HIS A 44 21.67 3.31 -13.64
N ASN A 45 21.12 4.35 -12.99
CA ASN A 45 21.87 5.60 -12.84
C ASN A 45 21.58 6.45 -11.58
N ILE A 46 21.17 5.84 -10.47
CA ILE A 46 20.99 6.60 -9.22
C ILE A 46 21.79 5.92 -8.10
N ASP A 47 23.04 6.36 -7.96
CA ASP A 47 23.88 6.06 -6.80
C ASP A 47 23.57 7.11 -5.72
N ASN A 48 22.76 6.71 -4.72
CA ASN A 48 22.27 7.60 -3.66
C ASN A 48 23.36 8.05 -2.68
N ASN A 49 24.57 7.49 -2.74
CA ASN A 49 25.66 7.82 -1.82
C ASN A 49 26.33 9.18 -2.09
N HIS A 50 26.09 9.81 -3.24
CA HIS A 50 26.72 11.10 -3.58
C HIS A 50 25.97 12.34 -3.08
N LEU A 51 24.72 12.19 -2.61
CA LEU A 51 23.88 13.33 -2.22
C LEU A 51 24.10 13.81 -0.77
N GLU A 52 24.66 12.98 0.11
CA GLU A 52 24.90 13.34 1.51
C GLU A 52 26.09 14.29 1.72
N GLN A 53 27.00 14.41 0.74
CA GLN A 53 28.21 15.21 0.87
C GLN A 53 28.03 16.72 0.58
N LEU A 54 26.87 17.16 0.07
CA LEU A 54 26.64 18.57 -0.31
C LEU A 54 25.87 19.41 0.72
N GLU A 55 25.41 18.82 1.83
CA GLU A 55 24.57 19.52 2.82
C GLU A 55 25.33 20.28 3.94
N HIS A 56 26.67 20.33 3.91
CA HIS A 56 27.48 20.95 4.98
C HIS A 56 28.02 22.36 4.63
N SER A 57 27.15 23.34 4.35
CA SER A 57 27.58 24.76 4.31
C SER A 57 26.50 25.72 4.86
N PRO A 58 26.78 26.50 5.93
CA PRO A 58 25.74 27.20 6.67
C PRO A 58 25.69 28.70 6.33
N HIS A 59 25.27 29.09 5.12
CA HIS A 59 24.81 30.48 4.91
C HIS A 59 23.72 30.56 3.82
N MET A 60 22.61 31.22 4.18
CA MET A 60 21.53 31.72 3.32
C MET A 60 20.41 30.71 2.93
N ARG A 61 19.44 30.52 3.83
CA ARG A 61 18.14 29.86 3.52
C ARG A 61 17.24 30.80 2.70
N VAL A 62 17.50 30.89 1.41
CA VAL A 62 16.43 31.07 0.42
C VAL A 62 15.96 29.65 0.08
N LYS A 63 14.65 29.37 0.13
CA LYS A 63 14.07 28.07 -0.23
C LYS A 63 14.26 27.81 -1.73
N THR A 64 15.48 27.47 -2.15
CA THR A 64 15.75 26.95 -3.49
C THR A 64 15.27 25.50 -3.53
N MET A 65 14.36 25.21 -4.46
CA MET A 65 13.88 23.85 -4.71
C MET A 65 15.09 22.99 -5.07
N THR A 66 15.37 21.95 -4.30
CA THR A 66 16.56 21.13 -4.52
C THR A 66 16.37 20.26 -5.78
N LEU A 67 17.49 19.80 -6.37
CA LEU A 67 17.44 18.81 -7.46
C LEU A 67 16.67 17.55 -7.02
N ALA A 68 16.82 17.15 -5.75
CA ALA A 68 16.09 16.04 -5.14
C ALA A 68 14.57 16.28 -5.11
N ASP A 69 14.11 17.46 -4.69
CA ASP A 69 12.68 17.81 -4.68
C ASP A 69 12.08 17.80 -6.10
N THR A 70 12.86 18.26 -7.08
CA THR A 70 12.46 18.25 -8.49
C THR A 70 12.30 16.81 -9.00
N LEU A 71 13.22 15.92 -8.64
CA LEU A 71 13.16 14.50 -8.98
C LEU A 71 12.01 13.78 -8.29
N ILE A 72 11.75 14.06 -7.01
CA ILE A 72 10.61 13.51 -6.27
C ILE A 72 9.29 13.91 -6.95
N ARG A 73 9.12 15.20 -7.24
CA ARG A 73 7.89 15.71 -7.89
C ARG A 73 7.75 15.23 -9.34
N GLY A 74 8.87 15.10 -10.06
CA GLY A 74 8.90 14.58 -11.43
C GLY A 74 8.57 13.09 -11.48
N GLY A 75 9.15 12.30 -10.57
CA GLY A 75 8.90 10.86 -10.43
C GLY A 75 7.45 10.56 -10.09
N ASN A 76 6.90 11.24 -9.06
CA ASN A 76 5.49 11.11 -8.69
C ASN A 76 4.56 11.44 -9.86
N ARG A 77 4.73 12.58 -10.53
CA ARG A 77 3.89 12.97 -11.69
C ARG A 77 3.97 11.96 -12.84
N THR A 78 5.17 11.47 -13.13
CA THR A 78 5.38 10.48 -14.19
C THR A 78 4.64 9.18 -13.85
N PHE A 79 4.76 8.73 -12.60
CA PHE A 79 4.10 7.50 -12.16
C PHE A 79 2.58 7.63 -12.13
N ASP A 80 2.07 8.75 -11.64
CA ASP A 80 0.63 9.07 -11.62
C ASP A 80 0.05 9.13 -13.03
N PHE A 81 0.77 9.73 -13.98
CA PHE A 81 0.39 9.72 -15.40
C PHE A 81 0.27 8.29 -15.96
N PHE A 82 1.27 7.44 -15.72
CA PHE A 82 1.26 6.05 -16.21
C PHE A 82 0.13 5.21 -15.60
N LEU A 83 -0.20 5.47 -14.33
CA LEU A 83 -1.26 4.79 -13.59
C LEU A 83 -2.63 5.46 -13.74
N ARG A 84 -2.72 6.59 -14.46
CA ARG A 84 -3.94 7.38 -14.64
C ARG A 84 -4.56 7.80 -13.29
N ILE A 85 -3.71 8.25 -12.38
CA ILE A 85 -4.14 8.78 -11.08
C ILE A 85 -4.45 10.25 -11.26
N ASP A 86 -5.68 10.66 -10.94
CA ASP A 86 -6.04 12.06 -10.83
C ASP A 86 -5.65 12.57 -9.43
N PRO A 87 -4.78 13.60 -9.31
CA PRO A 87 -4.43 14.20 -8.02
C PRO A 87 -5.60 14.88 -7.30
N GLY A 88 -6.72 15.14 -7.97
CA GLY A 88 -7.95 15.67 -7.37
C GLY A 88 -8.91 14.58 -6.86
N ASP A 89 -8.73 13.33 -7.29
CA ASP A 89 -9.65 12.24 -6.92
C ASP A 89 -9.44 11.83 -5.46
N VAL A 90 -10.53 11.87 -4.72
CA VAL A 90 -10.65 11.37 -3.35
C VAL A 90 -11.97 10.63 -3.18
N LEU A 91 -11.95 9.56 -2.40
CA LEU A 91 -13.13 8.75 -2.14
C LEU A 91 -14.15 9.51 -1.27
N ASN A 92 -13.71 10.38 -0.34
CA ASN A 92 -14.59 11.13 0.56
C ASN A 92 -15.00 12.52 0.02
N ALA A 93 -15.11 12.66 -1.31
CA ALA A 93 -15.61 13.88 -1.93
C ALA A 93 -17.06 14.20 -1.51
N GLY A 94 -17.43 15.48 -1.56
CA GLY A 94 -18.76 15.99 -1.24
C GLY A 94 -18.77 16.89 0.00
N THR A 95 -19.91 17.54 0.23
CA THR A 95 -20.10 18.40 1.40
C THR A 95 -20.45 17.58 2.64
N PRO A 96 -19.84 17.88 3.80
CA PRO A 96 -20.25 17.28 5.07
C PRO A 96 -21.70 17.67 5.39
N THR A 97 -22.56 16.68 5.64
CA THR A 97 -23.97 16.90 6.01
C THR A 97 -24.12 17.40 7.45
N GLU A 98 -23.20 17.00 8.33
CA GLU A 98 -23.12 17.43 9.73
C GLU A 98 -21.67 17.75 10.11
N LYS A 99 -21.46 18.64 11.08
CA LYS A 99 -20.13 19.02 11.56
C LYS A 99 -19.87 18.38 12.92
N SER A 100 -19.12 17.28 12.95
CA SER A 100 -18.53 16.78 14.19
C SER A 100 -17.54 17.79 14.75
N SER A 101 -17.51 17.93 16.09
CA SER A 101 -16.47 18.70 16.79
C SER A 101 -15.10 18.05 16.72
N ASN A 102 -15.02 16.74 16.48
CA ASN A 102 -13.79 16.00 16.19
C ASN A 102 -14.07 14.91 15.13
N PRO A 103 -13.86 15.20 13.83
CA PRO A 103 -14.07 14.25 12.74
C PRO A 103 -13.18 13.00 12.83
N ALA A 104 -11.96 13.11 13.36
CA ALA A 104 -11.02 12.01 13.49
C ALA A 104 -11.53 10.94 14.48
N ARG A 105 -12.01 11.36 15.66
CA ARG A 105 -12.62 10.47 16.65
C ARG A 105 -13.91 9.84 16.13
N ALA A 106 -14.73 10.60 15.42
CA ALA A 106 -15.95 10.09 14.81
C ALA A 106 -15.63 9.01 13.76
N MET A 107 -14.63 9.23 12.91
CA MET A 107 -14.18 8.25 11.92
C MET A 107 -13.72 6.96 12.58
N MET A 108 -12.87 7.04 13.61
CA MET A 108 -12.41 5.84 14.33
C MET A 108 -13.56 5.01 14.89
N LYS A 109 -14.58 5.66 15.49
CA LYS A 109 -15.77 4.98 16.00
C LYS A 109 -16.57 4.31 14.87
N ALA A 110 -16.75 5.02 13.75
CA ALA A 110 -17.45 4.49 12.58
C ALA A 110 -16.72 3.29 11.97
N SER A 111 -15.40 3.33 11.87
CA SER A 111 -14.60 2.23 11.32
C SER A 111 -14.66 0.97 12.18
N LYS A 112 -14.70 1.11 13.52
CA LYS A 112 -14.95 -0.02 14.43
C LYS A 112 -16.32 -0.67 14.19
N SER A 113 -17.36 0.15 13.99
CA SER A 113 -18.70 -0.35 13.64
C SER A 113 -18.72 -1.05 12.27
N LEU A 114 -18.04 -0.45 11.28
CA LEU A 114 -17.93 -0.98 9.93
C LEU A 114 -17.31 -2.39 9.93
N LEU A 115 -16.24 -2.60 10.71
CA LEU A 115 -15.59 -3.90 10.79
C LEU A 115 -16.45 -4.94 11.50
N ALA A 116 -17.12 -4.55 12.58
CA ALA A 116 -17.98 -5.46 13.34
C ALA A 116 -19.11 -6.05 12.49
N ASP A 117 -19.68 -5.26 11.58
CA ASP A 117 -20.75 -5.69 10.68
C ASP A 117 -20.25 -6.54 9.50
N ALA A 118 -18.96 -6.44 9.15
CA ALA A 118 -18.42 -7.01 7.92
C ALA A 118 -17.60 -8.28 8.12
N LEU A 119 -17.09 -8.51 9.34
CA LEU A 119 -16.21 -9.62 9.65
C LEU A 119 -17.02 -10.88 9.90
N ASP A 120 -16.76 -11.91 9.11
CA ASP A 120 -17.25 -13.26 9.39
C ASP A 120 -16.47 -13.83 10.59
N PRO A 121 -17.15 -14.20 11.70
CA PRO A 121 -16.49 -14.59 12.94
C PRO A 121 -15.75 -15.94 12.85
N ASP A 122 -16.13 -16.80 11.90
CA ASP A 122 -15.57 -18.14 11.75
C ASP A 122 -14.34 -18.13 10.84
N THR A 123 -14.34 -17.28 9.82
CA THR A 123 -13.29 -17.24 8.79
C THR A 123 -12.37 -16.03 8.90
N GLY A 124 -12.76 -14.98 9.62
CA GLY A 124 -12.04 -13.70 9.67
C GLY A 124 -12.00 -12.95 8.33
N LEU A 125 -12.82 -13.37 7.35
CA LEU A 125 -12.93 -12.74 6.03
C LEU A 125 -13.99 -11.64 6.04
N ILE A 126 -13.89 -10.71 5.09
CA ILE A 126 -14.80 -9.58 4.98
C ILE A 126 -15.80 -9.81 3.84
N ASP A 127 -17.09 -9.72 4.12
CA ASP A 127 -18.12 -9.68 3.08
C ASP A 127 -18.31 -8.25 2.57
N TYR A 128 -17.46 -7.85 1.62
CA TYR A 128 -17.52 -6.52 1.00
C TYR A 128 -18.84 -6.24 0.26
N ARG A 129 -19.58 -7.28 -0.16
CA ARG A 129 -20.86 -7.11 -0.87
C ARG A 129 -21.94 -6.70 0.11
N SER A 130 -22.11 -7.45 1.19
CA SER A 130 -23.08 -7.12 2.24
C SER A 130 -22.72 -5.80 2.92
N LEU A 131 -21.43 -5.55 3.16
CA LEU A 131 -20.97 -4.29 3.74
C LEU A 131 -21.34 -3.07 2.88
N ARG A 132 -21.24 -3.17 1.56
CA ARG A 132 -21.60 -2.07 0.63
C ARG A 132 -23.04 -1.59 0.80
N GLU A 133 -23.95 -2.49 1.15
CA GLU A 133 -25.39 -2.21 1.29
C GLU A 133 -25.78 -1.87 2.74
N SER A 134 -24.83 -1.90 3.68
CA SER A 134 -25.09 -1.67 5.10
C SER A 134 -25.29 -0.20 5.46
N ASP A 135 -26.08 0.03 6.51
CA ASP A 135 -26.23 1.35 7.14
C ASP A 135 -24.90 1.82 7.75
N ALA A 136 -24.08 0.91 8.28
CA ALA A 136 -22.76 1.22 8.82
C ALA A 136 -21.83 1.81 7.76
N TYR A 137 -21.82 1.25 6.54
CA TYR A 137 -21.05 1.83 5.43
C TYR A 137 -21.59 3.20 5.00
N THR A 138 -22.91 3.35 4.91
CA THR A 138 -23.54 4.66 4.63
C THR A 138 -23.14 5.72 5.66
N GLN A 139 -23.20 5.37 6.95
CA GLN A 139 -22.80 6.26 8.05
C GLN A 139 -21.29 6.58 8.00
N PHE A 140 -20.46 5.57 7.80
CA PHE A 140 -19.01 5.71 7.64
C PHE A 140 -18.68 6.71 6.52
N ARG A 141 -19.31 6.57 5.34
CA ARG A 141 -19.12 7.49 4.20
C ARG A 141 -19.59 8.92 4.50
N GLY A 142 -20.64 9.07 5.30
CA GLY A 142 -21.09 10.38 5.80
C GLY A 142 -20.03 11.06 6.69
N ILE A 143 -19.40 10.28 7.58
CA ILE A 143 -18.37 10.76 8.50
C ILE A 143 -17.06 11.06 7.78
N THR A 144 -16.62 10.22 6.82
CA THR A 144 -15.36 10.47 6.12
C THR A 144 -15.37 11.76 5.32
N ARG A 145 -16.53 12.20 4.79
CA ARG A 145 -16.66 13.53 4.15
C ARG A 145 -16.31 14.68 5.10
N GLN A 146 -16.56 14.52 6.41
CA GLN A 146 -16.25 15.52 7.43
C GLN A 146 -14.74 15.70 7.64
N LEU A 147 -13.91 14.71 7.27
CA LEU A 147 -12.45 14.80 7.41
C LEU A 147 -11.86 15.95 6.60
N SER A 148 -12.51 16.39 5.52
CA SER A 148 -12.10 17.57 4.76
C SER A 148 -12.03 18.86 5.60
N ALA A 149 -12.83 18.94 6.68
CA ALA A 149 -12.85 20.05 7.62
C ALA A 149 -12.02 19.81 8.90
N CYS A 150 -11.32 18.68 8.97
CA CYS A 150 -10.47 18.30 10.11
C CYS A 150 -9.32 19.28 10.27
N LYS A 151 -9.07 19.72 11.51
CA LYS A 151 -7.91 20.56 11.87
C LYS A 151 -6.76 19.67 12.34
N PRO A 152 -5.49 20.14 12.26
CA PRO A 152 -4.36 19.39 12.81
C PRO A 152 -4.53 18.99 14.28
N GLY A 153 -5.11 19.87 15.11
CA GLY A 153 -5.38 19.58 16.51
C GLY A 153 -6.39 18.46 16.76
N ASP A 154 -7.27 18.14 15.79
CA ASP A 154 -8.24 17.05 15.92
C ASP A 154 -7.58 15.67 15.83
N LEU A 155 -6.40 15.59 15.19
CA LEU A 155 -5.63 14.35 14.98
C LEU A 155 -4.82 13.94 16.22
N GLY A 156 -4.58 14.88 17.14
CA GLY A 156 -3.69 14.68 18.28
C GLY A 156 -2.21 14.59 17.89
N HIS A 157 -1.39 14.05 18.80
CA HIS A 157 0.05 13.88 18.63
C HIS A 157 0.49 12.50 19.16
N GLY A 158 1.72 12.08 18.85
CA GLY A 158 2.29 10.81 19.34
C GLY A 158 1.36 9.62 19.05
N PRO A 159 0.97 8.82 20.07
CA PRO A 159 0.08 7.67 19.88
C PRO A 159 -1.27 8.01 19.23
N ALA A 160 -1.86 9.19 19.53
CA ALA A 160 -3.14 9.58 18.94
C ALA A 160 -3.06 9.78 17.43
N LEU A 161 -2.00 10.46 16.97
CA LEU A 161 -1.74 10.69 15.56
C LEU A 161 -1.46 9.38 14.82
N MET A 162 -0.64 8.51 15.41
CA MET A 162 -0.32 7.20 14.81
C MET A 162 -1.56 6.30 14.71
N ALA A 163 -2.35 6.19 15.78
CA ALA A 163 -3.60 5.43 15.75
C ALA A 163 -4.57 5.97 14.70
N PHE A 164 -4.70 7.30 14.58
CA PHE A 164 -5.52 7.92 13.55
C PHE A 164 -5.08 7.48 12.14
N TRP A 165 -3.79 7.58 11.81
CA TRP A 165 -3.31 7.25 10.47
C TRP A 165 -3.40 5.76 10.13
N ILE A 166 -3.13 4.87 11.09
CA ILE A 166 -3.32 3.42 10.90
C ILE A 166 -4.79 3.12 10.63
N ASN A 167 -5.69 3.67 11.45
CA ASN A 167 -7.13 3.47 11.30
C ASN A 167 -7.65 4.06 9.98
N LEU A 168 -7.18 5.25 9.60
CA LEU A 168 -7.56 5.89 8.34
C LEU A 168 -7.11 5.06 7.15
N TYR A 169 -5.87 4.54 7.16
CA TYR A 169 -5.37 3.65 6.12
C TYR A 169 -6.26 2.41 5.99
N ASN A 170 -6.49 1.68 7.09
CA ASN A 170 -7.27 0.44 7.06
C ASN A 170 -8.70 0.68 6.56
N ALA A 171 -9.35 1.74 7.03
CA ALA A 171 -10.70 2.11 6.60
C ALA A 171 -10.74 2.53 5.12
N LEU A 172 -9.73 3.27 4.66
CA LEU A 172 -9.59 3.69 3.27
C LEU A 172 -9.42 2.50 2.32
N ILE A 173 -8.70 1.45 2.74
CA ILE A 173 -8.55 0.24 1.92
C ILE A 173 -9.89 -0.50 1.80
N ILE A 174 -10.64 -0.64 2.89
CA ILE A 174 -12.00 -1.22 2.84
C ILE A 174 -12.88 -0.43 1.86
N ASP A 175 -12.91 0.89 2.00
CA ASP A 175 -13.70 1.76 1.15
C ASP A 175 -13.27 1.69 -0.33
N ALA A 176 -11.96 1.56 -0.58
CA ALA A 176 -11.43 1.40 -1.93
C ALA A 176 -11.81 0.06 -2.56
N VAL A 177 -11.77 -1.04 -1.80
CA VAL A 177 -12.21 -2.37 -2.30
C VAL A 177 -13.68 -2.32 -2.73
N ILE A 178 -14.53 -1.70 -1.90
CA ILE A 178 -15.97 -1.53 -2.19
C ILE A 178 -16.18 -0.58 -3.38
N SER A 179 -15.63 0.64 -3.31
CA SER A 179 -15.85 1.71 -4.29
C SER A 179 -15.31 1.35 -5.67
N PHE A 180 -14.23 0.58 -5.73
CA PHE A 180 -13.63 0.14 -6.99
C PHE A 180 -14.10 -1.24 -7.45
N GLY A 181 -14.95 -1.93 -6.67
CA GLY A 181 -15.51 -3.24 -7.01
C GLY A 181 -14.44 -4.31 -7.20
N ILE A 182 -13.42 -4.34 -6.33
CA ILE A 182 -12.26 -5.22 -6.52
C ILE A 182 -12.63 -6.64 -6.13
N GLN A 183 -12.45 -7.56 -7.08
CA GLN A 183 -12.70 -8.99 -6.89
C GLN A 183 -11.43 -9.80 -7.18
N GLY A 184 -11.29 -10.94 -6.52
CA GLY A 184 -10.20 -11.88 -6.75
C GLY A 184 -8.87 -11.42 -6.16
N SER A 185 -8.21 -10.40 -6.73
CA SER A 185 -6.92 -9.88 -6.25
C SER A 185 -6.88 -8.36 -6.20
N ILE A 186 -6.29 -7.81 -5.14
CA ILE A 186 -6.01 -6.37 -5.00
C ILE A 186 -5.16 -5.86 -6.19
N MET A 187 -4.26 -6.71 -6.70
CA MET A 187 -3.39 -6.38 -7.84
C MET A 187 -4.10 -6.36 -9.19
N SER A 188 -5.39 -6.73 -9.25
CA SER A 188 -6.22 -6.58 -10.47
C SER A 188 -6.41 -5.11 -10.85
N ARG A 189 -6.25 -4.19 -9.89
CA ARG A 189 -6.29 -2.74 -10.09
C ARG A 189 -4.91 -2.11 -9.83
N PRO A 190 -4.03 -2.01 -10.85
CA PRO A 190 -2.74 -1.36 -10.70
C PRO A 190 -2.89 0.07 -10.19
N GLY A 191 -2.09 0.44 -9.18
CA GLY A 191 -2.12 1.78 -8.61
C GLY A 191 -3.20 2.02 -7.55
N ILE A 192 -3.93 0.98 -7.11
CA ILE A 192 -4.97 1.09 -6.08
C ILE A 192 -4.53 1.92 -4.87
N PHE A 193 -3.35 1.67 -4.30
CA PHE A 193 -2.89 2.36 -3.09
C PHE A 193 -2.65 3.86 -3.29
N ARG A 194 -2.40 4.30 -4.52
CA ARG A 194 -2.27 5.73 -4.85
C ARG A 194 -3.59 6.36 -5.30
N GLN A 195 -4.52 5.56 -5.84
CA GLN A 195 -5.88 5.99 -6.20
C GLN A 195 -6.80 6.10 -4.98
N ALA A 196 -6.69 5.15 -4.05
CA ALA A 196 -7.40 5.15 -2.78
C ALA A 196 -6.87 6.32 -1.95
N ALA A 197 -7.64 7.40 -1.90
CA ALA A 197 -7.26 8.62 -1.20
C ALA A 197 -8.44 9.29 -0.52
N TYR A 198 -8.14 9.98 0.58
CA TYR A 198 -9.06 10.87 1.26
C TYR A 198 -8.51 12.29 1.34
N ASN A 199 -9.43 13.25 1.41
CA ASN A 199 -9.16 14.61 1.82
C ASN A 199 -9.23 14.69 3.36
N VAL A 200 -8.14 15.13 3.99
CA VAL A 200 -8.04 15.41 5.42
C VAL A 200 -7.54 16.85 5.59
N GLY A 201 -8.39 17.73 6.14
CA GLY A 201 -8.06 19.13 6.36
C GLY A 201 -7.71 19.92 5.10
N GLY A 202 -8.30 19.58 3.96
CA GLY A 202 -8.03 20.18 2.66
C GLY A 202 -6.86 19.55 1.89
N LEU A 203 -6.14 18.60 2.49
CA LEU A 203 -4.99 17.93 1.88
C LEU A 203 -5.34 16.50 1.48
N ARG A 204 -4.86 16.07 0.30
CA ARG A 204 -5.06 14.71 -0.20
C ARG A 204 -4.03 13.75 0.41
N PHE A 205 -4.51 12.62 0.90
CA PHE A 205 -3.73 11.51 1.41
C PHE A 205 -4.19 10.20 0.79
N SER A 206 -3.35 9.63 -0.08
CA SER A 206 -3.54 8.26 -0.55
C SER A 206 -3.01 7.23 0.45
N ALA A 207 -3.44 5.97 0.34
CA ALA A 207 -2.93 4.89 1.19
C ALA A 207 -1.38 4.78 1.10
N ASP A 208 -0.82 4.90 -0.10
CA ASP A 208 0.64 4.93 -0.33
C ASP A 208 1.33 6.08 0.42
N GLU A 209 0.71 7.27 0.40
CA GLU A 209 1.24 8.46 1.08
C GLU A 209 1.07 8.37 2.61
N ILE A 210 -0.01 7.77 3.11
CA ILE A 210 -0.22 7.53 4.55
C ILE A 210 0.84 6.55 5.05
N GLU A 211 1.05 5.44 4.34
CA GLU A 211 2.01 4.43 4.77
C GLU A 211 3.45 4.96 4.66
N HIS A 212 3.87 5.44 3.50
CA HIS A 212 5.27 5.75 3.25
C HIS A 212 5.64 7.20 3.60
N GLY A 213 4.75 8.14 3.32
CA GLY A 213 4.93 9.56 3.59
C GLY A 213 4.77 9.89 5.07
N ILE A 214 3.73 9.35 5.72
CA ILE A 214 3.35 9.71 7.08
C ILE A 214 3.87 8.71 8.11
N LEU A 215 3.47 7.44 8.05
CA LEU A 215 3.80 6.44 9.09
C LEU A 215 5.27 5.99 9.03
N ARG A 216 5.83 5.83 7.82
CA ARG A 216 7.26 5.49 7.62
C ARG A 216 8.17 6.71 7.52
N ARG A 217 7.69 7.88 7.94
CA ARG A 217 8.45 9.12 7.99
C ARG A 217 9.10 9.52 6.66
N ASN A 218 8.30 9.54 5.60
CA ASN A 218 8.71 9.88 4.24
C ASN A 218 9.89 9.04 3.70
N ARG A 219 10.02 7.80 4.16
CA ARG A 219 10.98 6.83 3.60
C ARG A 219 10.57 6.43 2.18
N PRO A 220 11.53 6.10 1.30
CA PRO A 220 11.22 5.62 -0.02
C PRO A 220 10.28 4.40 0.00
N ASN A 221 9.34 4.38 -0.93
CA ASN A 221 8.50 3.20 -1.15
C ASN A 221 9.42 2.03 -1.61
N PRO A 222 9.33 0.81 -1.05
CA PRO A 222 10.21 -0.31 -1.39
C PRO A 222 10.08 -0.80 -2.84
N VAL A 223 8.97 -0.50 -3.50
CA VAL A 223 8.70 -0.83 -4.90
C VAL A 223 9.15 0.30 -5.83
N MET A 224 8.82 1.55 -5.48
CA MET A 224 9.07 2.71 -6.35
C MET A 224 10.44 3.38 -6.12
N HIS A 225 11.06 3.16 -4.97
CA HIS A 225 12.38 3.67 -4.59
C HIS A 225 12.52 5.21 -4.55
N PHE A 226 11.41 5.95 -4.49
CA PHE A 226 11.41 7.40 -4.23
C PHE A 226 10.46 7.78 -3.08
N ARG A 227 10.68 8.96 -2.50
CA ARG A 227 9.90 9.49 -1.38
C ARG A 227 8.54 10.01 -1.85
N SER A 228 7.54 9.96 -0.97
CA SER A 228 6.20 10.48 -1.28
C SER A 228 6.19 12.01 -1.36
N PHE A 229 6.92 12.68 -0.47
CA PHE A 229 6.85 14.13 -0.29
C PHE A 229 8.20 14.83 -0.50
N ALA A 230 8.16 16.01 -1.13
CA ALA A 230 9.28 16.96 -1.20
C ALA A 230 9.44 17.71 0.13
N ALA A 231 10.60 18.34 0.37
CA ALA A 231 10.95 18.96 1.66
C ALA A 231 10.00 20.10 2.10
N ASP A 232 9.31 20.74 1.15
CA ASP A 232 8.37 21.84 1.38
C ASP A 232 6.89 21.41 1.36
N ASP A 233 6.61 20.11 1.26
CA ASP A 233 5.23 19.60 1.26
C ASP A 233 4.58 19.82 2.65
N PRO A 234 3.42 20.51 2.73
CA PRO A 234 2.78 20.82 4.01
C PRO A 234 2.36 19.57 4.79
N ARG A 235 2.17 18.44 4.13
CA ARG A 235 1.77 17.17 4.76
C ARG A 235 2.85 16.58 5.67
N LEU A 236 4.11 16.99 5.48
CA LEU A 236 5.22 16.61 6.38
C LEU A 236 4.98 17.02 7.83
N SER A 237 4.18 18.07 8.07
CA SER A 237 3.82 18.51 9.43
C SER A 237 2.89 17.54 10.18
N LEU A 238 2.28 16.59 9.48
CA LEU A 238 1.36 15.58 10.04
C LEU A 238 1.98 14.19 10.13
N MET A 239 3.29 14.09 9.88
CA MET A 239 4.09 12.88 9.98
C MET A 239 4.24 12.45 11.44
N VAL A 240 4.35 11.14 11.69
CA VAL A 240 4.61 10.64 13.05
C VAL A 240 6.03 10.99 13.52
N ASP A 241 6.20 11.14 14.83
CA ASP A 241 7.47 11.54 15.44
C ASP A 241 8.58 10.51 15.21
N HIS A 242 8.22 9.22 15.31
CA HIS A 242 9.11 8.09 15.09
C HIS A 242 8.40 7.00 14.29
N LEU A 243 9.18 6.20 13.55
CA LEU A 243 8.68 5.00 12.89
C LEU A 243 8.66 3.86 13.90
N ASP A 244 7.48 3.28 14.14
CA ASP A 244 7.33 2.01 14.84
C ASP A 244 7.26 0.87 13.80
N PRO A 245 8.19 -0.09 13.79
CA PRO A 245 8.18 -1.16 12.79
C PRO A 245 6.94 -2.08 12.88
N ARG A 246 6.24 -2.11 14.02
CA ARG A 246 5.04 -2.95 14.22
C ARG A 246 3.84 -2.47 13.40
N ILE A 247 3.88 -1.27 12.82
CA ILE A 247 2.85 -0.80 11.88
C ILE A 247 2.70 -1.76 10.69
N HIS A 248 3.77 -2.45 10.29
CA HIS A 248 3.74 -3.40 9.17
C HIS A 248 2.88 -4.64 9.43
N PHE A 249 2.53 -4.88 10.70
CA PHE A 249 1.56 -5.92 11.11
C PHE A 249 0.17 -5.34 11.39
N SER A 250 -0.01 -4.03 11.20
CA SER A 250 -1.23 -3.30 11.56
C SER A 250 -1.89 -2.60 10.36
N LEU A 251 -1.17 -2.48 9.24
CA LEU A 251 -1.67 -1.93 7.98
C LEU A 251 -2.18 -3.05 7.08
N VAL A 252 -3.47 -2.97 6.76
CA VAL A 252 -4.13 -3.98 5.93
C VAL A 252 -4.12 -3.54 4.48
N CYS A 253 -3.37 -4.26 3.66
CA CYS A 253 -3.34 -4.08 2.21
C CYS A 253 -4.56 -4.65 1.45
N GLY A 254 -5.56 -5.20 2.17
CA GLY A 254 -6.72 -5.91 1.63
C GLY A 254 -6.42 -7.29 1.03
N ALA A 255 -5.21 -7.82 1.21
CA ALA A 255 -4.81 -9.13 0.71
C ALA A 255 -5.00 -10.26 1.74
N ARG A 256 -5.11 -11.51 1.30
CA ARG A 256 -5.24 -12.70 2.19
C ARG A 256 -4.02 -12.89 3.10
N SER A 257 -2.81 -12.63 2.61
CA SER A 257 -1.59 -12.71 3.41
C SER A 257 -1.33 -11.45 4.26
N CYS A 258 -2.26 -10.48 4.29
CA CYS A 258 -2.14 -9.33 5.17
C CYS A 258 -2.59 -9.71 6.61
N PRO A 259 -2.08 -9.01 7.64
CA PRO A 259 -2.56 -9.17 9.00
C PRO A 259 -4.09 -9.00 9.11
N PRO A 260 -4.75 -9.59 10.13
CA PRO A 260 -6.18 -9.37 10.37
C PRO A 260 -6.50 -7.87 10.50
N ILE A 261 -7.65 -7.45 9.97
CA ILE A 261 -8.06 -6.04 10.07
C ILE A 261 -8.37 -5.71 11.52
N ALA A 262 -7.75 -4.64 12.02
CA ALA A 262 -8.01 -4.10 13.34
C ALA A 262 -8.08 -2.57 13.32
N PHE A 263 -8.77 -2.03 14.32
CA PHE A 263 -8.85 -0.60 14.61
C PHE A 263 -8.33 -0.32 16.01
N TYR A 264 -7.38 0.60 16.08
CA TYR A 264 -6.52 0.84 17.24
C TYR A 264 -7.04 1.99 18.08
N ASP A 265 -6.86 1.88 19.39
CA ASP A 265 -7.16 2.91 20.36
C ASP A 265 -5.85 3.55 20.83
N HIS A 266 -5.80 4.89 20.83
CA HIS A 266 -4.56 5.59 21.18
C HIS A 266 -4.12 5.36 22.63
N GLU A 267 -5.04 5.07 23.56
CA GLU A 267 -4.71 4.79 24.96
C GLU A 267 -4.00 3.44 25.13
N HIS A 268 -4.20 2.53 24.17
CA HIS A 268 -3.71 1.15 24.23
C HIS A 268 -2.82 0.77 23.04
N LEU A 269 -2.42 1.76 22.23
CA LEU A 269 -1.81 1.54 20.92
C LEU A 269 -0.58 0.65 21.00
N ASP A 270 0.33 0.91 21.94
CA ASP A 270 1.55 0.11 22.10
C ASP A 270 1.25 -1.38 22.29
N ARG A 271 0.37 -1.71 23.24
CA ARG A 271 -0.05 -3.11 23.48
C ARG A 271 -0.75 -3.71 22.27
N GLN A 272 -1.57 -2.94 21.57
CA GLN A 272 -2.29 -3.45 20.40
C GLN A 272 -1.37 -3.68 19.20
N LEU A 273 -0.35 -2.84 19.00
CA LEU A 273 0.70 -3.07 17.99
C LEU A 273 1.53 -4.30 18.34
N ASP A 274 1.84 -4.50 19.61
CA ASP A 274 2.54 -5.68 20.12
C ASP A 274 1.73 -6.97 19.88
N GLN A 275 0.43 -6.93 20.18
CA GLN A 275 -0.51 -8.02 19.91
C GLN A 275 -0.62 -8.32 18.41
N ALA A 276 -0.66 -7.29 17.56
CA ALA A 276 -0.70 -7.47 16.11
C ALA A 276 0.58 -8.14 15.59
N ALA A 277 1.75 -7.73 16.09
CA ALA A 277 3.03 -8.36 15.78
C ALA A 277 3.04 -9.84 16.21
N ALA A 278 2.61 -10.13 17.44
CA ALA A 278 2.54 -11.49 17.96
C ALA A 278 1.57 -12.37 17.16
N ALA A 279 0.37 -11.86 16.84
CA ALA A 279 -0.61 -12.58 16.04
C ALA A 279 -0.07 -12.90 14.64
N PHE A 280 0.60 -11.94 13.99
CA PHE A 280 1.19 -12.15 12.68
C PHE A 280 2.32 -13.18 12.69
N ILE A 281 3.25 -13.06 13.64
CA ILE A 281 4.40 -13.96 13.77
C ILE A 281 3.96 -15.41 14.03
N ASN A 282 2.95 -15.61 14.88
CA ASN A 282 2.46 -16.93 15.26
C ASN A 282 1.36 -17.49 14.34
N GLY A 283 0.87 -16.70 13.39
CA GLY A 283 0.03 -17.16 12.30
C GLY A 283 0.88 -17.66 11.13
N ASP A 284 0.73 -17.01 9.98
CA ASP A 284 1.44 -17.37 8.74
C ASP A 284 2.73 -16.55 8.51
N GLY A 285 3.16 -15.78 9.50
CA GLY A 285 4.27 -14.84 9.37
C GLY A 285 5.65 -15.51 9.42
N VAL A 286 5.78 -16.59 10.19
CA VAL A 286 7.04 -17.29 10.45
C VAL A 286 6.81 -18.79 10.57
N HIS A 287 7.61 -19.58 9.85
CA HIS A 287 7.62 -21.04 9.96
C HIS A 287 9.04 -21.57 9.96
N TYR A 288 9.31 -22.64 10.70
CA TYR A 288 10.57 -23.36 10.62
C TYR A 288 10.38 -24.71 9.94
N LEU A 289 11.28 -25.06 9.02
CA LEU A 289 11.28 -26.33 8.30
C LEU A 289 12.51 -27.14 8.71
N ALA A 290 12.32 -28.06 9.66
CA ALA A 290 13.38 -28.86 10.25
C ALA A 290 14.16 -29.70 9.22
N GLU A 291 13.50 -30.24 8.20
CA GLU A 291 14.10 -31.12 7.20
C GLU A 291 15.16 -30.41 6.33
N THR A 292 15.02 -29.09 6.22
CA THR A 292 15.90 -28.25 5.39
C THR A 292 16.71 -27.25 6.22
N ASN A 293 16.56 -27.28 7.54
CA ASN A 293 17.09 -26.30 8.48
C ASN A 293 16.84 -24.86 7.99
N THR A 294 15.57 -24.52 7.73
CA THR A 294 15.20 -23.26 7.09
C THR A 294 14.12 -22.52 7.88
N LEU A 295 14.42 -21.29 8.31
CA LEU A 295 13.46 -20.33 8.81
C LEU A 295 12.82 -19.56 7.64
N GLN A 296 11.52 -19.74 7.47
CA GLN A 296 10.72 -19.03 6.48
C GLN A 296 10.06 -17.81 7.12
N LEU A 297 10.30 -16.64 6.53
CA LEU A 297 9.75 -15.36 6.96
C LEU A 297 8.78 -14.81 5.90
N SER A 298 7.74 -14.11 6.32
CA SER A 298 6.90 -13.34 5.40
C SER A 298 7.70 -12.30 4.61
N LYS A 299 7.23 -11.99 3.39
CA LYS A 299 7.81 -10.92 2.56
C LYS A 299 7.74 -9.54 3.19
N ILE A 300 6.85 -9.32 4.15
CA ILE A 300 6.80 -8.05 4.90
C ILE A 300 8.16 -7.76 5.56
N PHE A 301 8.79 -8.76 6.16
CA PHE A 301 10.15 -8.63 6.71
C PHE A 301 11.21 -8.32 5.63
N GLN A 302 11.01 -8.80 4.40
CA GLN A 302 11.90 -8.52 3.27
C GLN A 302 11.75 -7.10 2.74
N TRP A 303 10.52 -6.67 2.46
CA TRP A 303 10.24 -5.38 1.83
C TRP A 303 10.58 -4.21 2.76
N TYR A 304 10.34 -4.40 4.05
CA TYR A 304 10.55 -3.37 5.06
C TYR A 304 11.74 -3.67 5.98
N LEU A 305 12.71 -4.46 5.51
CA LEU A 305 13.87 -4.87 6.30
C LEU A 305 14.59 -3.67 6.97
N ALA A 306 14.72 -2.55 6.25
CA ALA A 306 15.33 -1.33 6.76
C ALA A 306 14.49 -0.61 7.83
N ASP A 307 13.17 -0.82 7.85
CA ASP A 307 12.26 -0.26 8.85
C ASP A 307 12.35 -1.04 10.16
N PHE A 308 12.55 -2.35 10.08
CA PHE A 308 12.80 -3.20 11.25
C PHE A 308 14.18 -2.98 11.88
N GLY A 309 15.14 -2.41 11.16
CA GLY A 309 16.53 -2.28 11.62
C GLY A 309 17.45 -3.41 11.13
N GLY A 310 17.08 -4.10 10.05
CA GLY A 310 17.85 -5.20 9.48
C GLY A 310 17.43 -6.57 10.00
N LEU A 311 18.04 -7.62 9.44
CA LEU A 311 17.72 -9.00 9.79
C LEU A 311 17.92 -9.31 11.29
N PRO A 312 18.97 -8.83 11.98
CA PRO A 312 19.12 -9.07 13.41
C PRO A 312 17.93 -8.58 14.23
N ALA A 313 17.43 -7.37 13.96
CA ALA A 313 16.28 -6.81 14.65
C ALA A 313 14.96 -7.52 14.29
N VAL A 314 14.83 -8.03 13.04
CA VAL A 314 13.73 -8.93 12.67
C VAL A 314 13.77 -10.21 13.50
N LEU A 315 14.93 -10.85 13.63
CA LEU A 315 15.05 -12.10 14.39
C LEU A 315 14.79 -11.87 15.88
N GLU A 316 15.25 -10.75 16.45
CA GLU A 316 14.95 -10.37 17.84
C GLU A 316 13.44 -10.17 18.05
N LEU A 317 12.77 -9.48 17.12
CA LEU A 317 11.32 -9.30 17.16
C LEU A 317 10.59 -10.65 17.08
N VAL A 318 11.01 -11.55 16.18
CA VAL A 318 10.45 -12.90 16.09
C VAL A 318 10.68 -13.67 17.39
N GLN A 319 11.89 -13.65 17.93
CA GLN A 319 12.24 -14.34 19.18
C GLN A 319 11.38 -13.86 20.36
N ARG A 320 11.10 -12.56 20.43
CA ARG A 320 10.27 -11.95 21.49
C ARG A 320 8.82 -12.44 21.46
N HIS A 321 8.27 -12.73 20.28
CA HIS A 321 6.85 -13.02 20.13
C HIS A 321 6.52 -14.47 19.78
N VAL A 322 7.47 -15.26 19.29
CA VAL A 322 7.18 -16.61 18.81
C VAL A 322 6.83 -17.54 19.96
N HIS A 323 5.78 -18.36 19.78
CA HIS A 323 5.35 -19.40 20.70
C HIS A 323 5.82 -20.79 20.25
N ASP A 324 6.06 -20.96 18.94
CA ASP A 324 6.58 -22.19 18.35
C ASP A 324 7.98 -22.51 18.91
N MET A 325 8.09 -23.68 19.54
CA MET A 325 9.32 -24.12 20.21
C MET A 325 10.43 -24.51 19.23
N GLU A 326 10.09 -25.00 18.03
CA GLU A 326 11.08 -25.32 17.01
C GLU A 326 11.68 -24.05 16.41
N VAL A 327 10.84 -23.05 16.12
CA VAL A 327 11.32 -21.74 15.70
C VAL A 327 12.22 -21.13 16.77
N ARG A 328 11.80 -21.17 18.04
CA ARG A 328 12.61 -20.67 19.15
C ARG A 328 13.95 -21.39 19.26
N SER A 329 13.96 -22.72 19.18
CA SER A 329 15.19 -23.51 19.24
C SER A 329 16.12 -23.21 18.05
N ALA A 330 15.58 -22.98 16.85
CA ALA A 330 16.38 -22.59 15.69
C ALA A 330 16.99 -21.19 15.87
N LEU A 331 16.22 -20.23 16.41
CA LEU A 331 16.74 -18.89 16.70
C LEU A 331 17.85 -18.92 17.76
N GLU A 332 17.70 -19.74 18.79
CA GLU A 332 18.71 -19.92 19.85
C GLU A 332 19.98 -20.62 19.34
N SER A 333 19.85 -21.57 18.41
CA SER A 333 21.01 -22.23 17.81
C SER A 333 21.81 -21.28 16.90
N GLY A 334 21.12 -20.34 16.24
CA GLY A 334 21.71 -19.43 15.26
C GLY A 334 22.14 -20.10 13.95
N ASP A 335 21.92 -21.41 13.81
CA ASP A 335 22.29 -22.20 12.63
C ASP A 335 21.03 -22.56 11.84
N PHE A 336 20.64 -21.70 10.89
CA PHE A 336 19.54 -21.92 9.97
C PHE A 336 19.69 -21.07 8.70
N LYS A 337 19.01 -21.48 7.63
CA LYS A 337 18.87 -20.67 6.40
C LYS A 337 17.64 -19.80 6.50
N VAL A 338 17.72 -18.54 6.08
CA VAL A 338 16.54 -17.68 5.94
C VAL A 338 15.99 -17.76 4.52
N ARG A 339 14.69 -17.99 4.38
CA ARG A 339 13.95 -17.87 3.11
C ARG A 339 12.69 -17.03 3.30
N TYR A 340 12.18 -16.47 2.22
CA TYR A 340 10.95 -15.67 2.25
C TYR A 340 9.78 -16.41 1.59
N LEU A 341 8.62 -16.38 2.25
CA LEU A 341 7.37 -16.99 1.80
C LEU A 341 6.87 -16.35 0.49
N ARG A 342 5.98 -17.05 -0.23
CA ARG A 342 5.20 -16.44 -1.31
C ARG A 342 4.08 -15.60 -0.70
N TYR A 343 3.79 -14.44 -1.28
CA TYR A 343 2.76 -13.54 -0.80
C TYR A 343 1.49 -13.68 -1.64
N ASP A 344 0.36 -14.01 -1.02
CA ASP A 344 -0.94 -14.14 -1.70
C ASP A 344 -1.65 -12.78 -1.76
N TRP A 345 -1.70 -12.21 -2.96
CA TRP A 345 -2.34 -10.93 -3.26
C TRP A 345 -3.85 -11.03 -3.53
N LYS A 346 -4.47 -12.20 -3.33
CA LYS A 346 -5.92 -12.34 -3.40
C LYS A 346 -6.59 -11.45 -2.36
N VAL A 347 -7.77 -10.90 -2.66
CA VAL A 347 -8.54 -10.07 -1.72
C VAL A 347 -8.93 -10.93 -0.51
N ASN A 348 -8.89 -10.36 0.70
CA ASN A 348 -9.39 -10.97 1.93
C ASN A 348 -10.94 -10.99 2.00
N SER A 349 -11.59 -11.47 0.94
CA SER A 349 -13.05 -11.55 0.83
C SER A 349 -13.55 -12.97 1.04
N SER A 350 -14.72 -13.11 1.66
CA SER A 350 -15.51 -14.35 1.70
C SER A 350 -16.37 -14.56 0.45
N ALA A 351 -16.60 -13.52 -0.36
CA ALA A 351 -17.42 -13.56 -1.58
C ALA A 351 -16.93 -12.62 -2.71
#